data_AF-A0A9W7NFI4-F1
#
_entry.id   AF-A0A9W7NFI4-F1
#
_cell.length_a   1.000
_cell.length_b   1.000
_cell.length_c   1.000
_cell.angle_alpha   90.00
_cell.angle_beta   90.00
_cell.angle_gamma   90.00
#
_symmetry.space_group_name_H-M   'P 1'
#
loop_
_entity.id
_entity.type
_entity.pdbx_description
1 polymer ?
#
loop_
_entity_poly.entity_id
_entity_poly.type
_entity_poly.pdbx_seq_one_letter_code
_entity_poly.pdbx_strand_id
1 'polypeptide(L)'
;MSGSTLDRETLQAVGVLKRAVDEARVPGVLEFRLLSSALDRTLETEDLHELNEAKRVYETLDGECRTLVVERATFLAHAEVAERRAPPAEVADEVVADALAAAAGPQSPAPPPGLRGGRAMRPATGFLAALNGVRHAARVPPPADGPPDSRVTAKSRLMAAVEERRENDQALRDRSGEPAPNADRHG
;
A
#
# COMPACT_ATOMS: atom_id res chain seq x y z
N MET A 1 -17.77 -20.18 -29.33
CA MET A 1 -16.66 -19.23 -29.26
C MET A 1 -15.87 -19.58 -28.02
N SER A 2 -14.72 -20.21 -28.20
CA SER A 2 -13.88 -20.64 -27.07
C SER A 2 -13.28 -19.39 -26.43
N GLY A 3 -13.71 -19.10 -25.20
CA GLY A 3 -13.33 -17.90 -24.47
C GLY A 3 -11.83 -17.81 -24.27
N SER A 4 -11.29 -16.59 -24.35
CA SER A 4 -9.93 -16.19 -24.00
C SER A 4 -9.69 -16.27 -22.49
N THR A 5 -10.02 -17.40 -21.88
CA THR A 5 -9.87 -17.63 -20.44
C THR A 5 -8.42 -17.99 -20.13
N LEU A 6 -7.89 -17.41 -19.06
CA LEU A 6 -6.53 -17.65 -18.60
C LEU A 6 -6.38 -19.08 -18.06
N ASP A 7 -5.21 -19.67 -18.27
CA ASP A 7 -4.88 -20.96 -17.67
C ASP A 7 -4.59 -20.83 -16.17
N ARG A 8 -4.68 -21.95 -15.46
CA ARG A 8 -4.51 -22.00 -14.00
C ARG A 8 -3.12 -21.57 -13.54
N GLU A 9 -2.08 -21.84 -14.32
CA GLU A 9 -0.70 -21.46 -13.98
C GLU A 9 -0.54 -19.94 -14.09
N THR A 10 -1.08 -19.33 -15.15
CA THR A 10 -1.13 -17.87 -15.27
C THR A 10 -1.90 -17.23 -14.12
N LEU A 11 -3.09 -17.73 -13.76
CA LEU A 11 -3.86 -17.19 -12.62
C LEU A 11 -3.10 -17.29 -11.30
N GLN A 12 -2.36 -18.38 -11.09
CA GLN A 12 -1.50 -18.53 -9.93
C GLN A 12 -0.37 -17.48 -9.92
N ALA A 13 0.30 -17.28 -11.07
CA ALA A 13 1.34 -16.27 -11.21
C ALA A 13 0.80 -14.85 -10.98
N VAL A 14 -0.41 -14.55 -11.49
CA VAL A 14 -1.11 -13.28 -11.22
C VAL A 14 -1.39 -13.12 -9.73
N GLY A 15 -1.79 -14.19 -9.03
CA GLY A 15 -1.99 -14.16 -7.58
C GLY A 15 -0.71 -13.90 -6.77
N VAL A 16 0.45 -14.39 -7.23
CA VAL A 16 1.76 -14.04 -6.65
C VAL A 16 2.10 -12.58 -6.93
N LEU A 17 1.92 -12.13 -8.17
CA LEU A 17 2.20 -10.76 -8.58
C LEU A 17 1.34 -9.76 -7.79
N LYS A 18 0.05 -10.06 -7.60
CA LYS A 18 -0.88 -9.25 -6.80
C LYS A 18 -0.40 -9.08 -5.37
N ARG A 19 0.02 -10.17 -4.72
CA ARG A 19 0.62 -10.12 -3.37
C ARG A 19 1.89 -9.27 -3.35
N ALA A 20 2.76 -9.41 -4.34
CA ALA A 20 3.96 -8.60 -4.45
C ALA A 20 3.65 -7.10 -4.61
N VAL A 21 2.66 -6.74 -5.43
CA VAL A 21 2.21 -5.36 -5.64
C VAL A 21 1.62 -4.77 -4.36
N ASP A 22 0.80 -5.53 -3.64
CA ASP A 22 0.19 -5.06 -2.38
C ASP A 22 1.24 -4.82 -1.29
N GLU A 23 2.28 -5.66 -1.22
CA GLU A 23 3.36 -5.52 -0.25
C GLU A 23 4.37 -4.44 -0.63
N ALA A 24 4.65 -4.25 -1.92
CA ALA A 24 5.54 -3.19 -2.42
C ALA A 24 4.86 -1.81 -2.52
N ARG A 25 3.56 -1.74 -2.22
CA ARG A 25 2.73 -0.55 -2.42
C ARG A 25 3.29 0.68 -1.71
N VAL A 26 3.48 1.74 -2.47
CA VAL A 26 3.87 3.06 -1.95
C VAL A 26 2.63 3.93 -1.72
N PRO A 27 2.41 4.47 -0.51
CA PRO A 27 1.31 5.39 -0.25
C PRO A 27 1.38 6.64 -1.14
N GLY A 28 0.26 7.05 -1.72
CA GLY A 28 0.15 8.25 -2.56
C GLY A 28 0.41 8.01 -4.06
N VAL A 29 0.92 6.84 -4.45
CA VAL A 29 1.12 6.47 -5.85
C VAL A 29 -0.15 5.79 -6.39
N LEU A 30 -0.79 6.38 -7.39
CA LEU A 30 -2.09 5.93 -7.91
C LEU A 30 -1.96 4.62 -8.69
N GLU A 31 -0.88 4.47 -9.43
CA GLU A 31 -0.57 3.37 -10.32
C GLU A 31 -0.56 2.03 -9.58
N PHE A 32 -0.02 1.97 -8.36
CA PHE A 32 -0.09 0.77 -7.52
C PHE A 32 -1.53 0.37 -7.20
N ARG A 33 -2.40 1.36 -6.94
CA ARG A 33 -3.80 1.11 -6.61
C ARG A 33 -4.59 0.67 -7.83
N LEU A 34 -4.31 1.25 -9.00
CA LEU A 34 -4.88 0.84 -10.28
C LEU A 34 -4.42 -0.56 -10.67
N LEU A 35 -3.13 -0.86 -10.49
CA LEU A 35 -2.55 -2.16 -10.79
C LEU A 35 -3.13 -3.25 -9.89
N SER A 36 -3.18 -3.02 -8.58
CA SER A 36 -3.80 -3.95 -7.62
C SER A 36 -5.26 -4.24 -8.00
N SER A 37 -6.05 -3.21 -8.33
CA SER A 37 -7.44 -3.38 -8.78
C SER A 37 -7.59 -4.09 -10.14
N ALA A 38 -6.68 -3.87 -11.10
CA ALA A 38 -6.70 -4.58 -12.37
C ALA A 38 -6.32 -6.07 -12.20
N LEU A 39 -5.38 -6.38 -11.31
CA LEU A 39 -5.02 -7.75 -10.96
C LEU A 39 -6.17 -8.46 -10.22
N ASP A 40 -6.87 -7.79 -9.31
CA ASP A 40 -8.08 -8.34 -8.66
C ASP A 40 -9.15 -8.70 -9.70
N ARG A 41 -9.47 -7.77 -10.62
CA ARG A 41 -10.42 -8.04 -11.72
C ARG A 41 -9.96 -9.19 -12.61
N THR A 42 -8.66 -9.33 -12.86
CA THR A 42 -8.11 -10.45 -13.63
C THR A 42 -8.36 -11.78 -12.94
N LEU A 43 -8.18 -11.84 -11.61
CA LEU A 43 -8.43 -13.05 -10.82
C LEU A 43 -9.92 -13.38 -10.68
N GLU A 44 -10.79 -12.37 -10.68
CA GLU A 44 -12.25 -12.56 -10.60
C GLU A 44 -12.87 -13.00 -11.92
N THR A 45 -12.40 -12.44 -13.04
CA THR A 45 -12.99 -12.64 -14.38
C THR A 45 -12.26 -13.70 -15.20
N GLU A 46 -11.03 -14.03 -14.85
CA GLU A 46 -10.13 -14.93 -15.58
C GLU A 46 -9.93 -14.53 -17.05
N ASP A 47 -10.11 -13.24 -17.38
CA ASP A 47 -10.06 -12.72 -18.74
C ASP A 47 -8.67 -12.15 -19.10
N LEU A 48 -8.18 -12.52 -20.28
CA LEU A 48 -6.99 -11.96 -20.90
C LEU A 48 -7.10 -10.44 -21.09
N HIS A 49 -8.31 -9.89 -21.30
CA HIS A 49 -8.48 -8.45 -21.46
C HIS A 49 -8.05 -7.68 -20.19
N GLU A 50 -8.52 -8.12 -19.02
CA GLU A 50 -8.16 -7.52 -17.73
C GLU A 50 -6.66 -7.68 -17.43
N LEU A 51 -6.06 -8.82 -17.79
CA LEU A 51 -4.62 -9.02 -17.66
C LEU A 51 -3.82 -8.04 -18.53
N ASN A 52 -4.27 -7.76 -19.75
CA ASN A 52 -3.63 -6.78 -20.62
C ASN A 52 -3.76 -5.36 -20.08
N GLU A 53 -4.88 -5.03 -19.43
CA GLU A 53 -5.05 -3.75 -18.74
C GLU A 53 -4.09 -3.64 -17.55
N ALA A 54 -3.97 -4.70 -16.73
CA ALA A 54 -2.98 -4.75 -15.66
C ALA A 54 -1.54 -4.53 -16.18
N LYS A 55 -1.19 -5.16 -17.32
CA LYS A 55 0.10 -4.94 -17.98
C LYS A 55 0.33 -3.47 -18.36
N ARG A 56 -0.68 -2.80 -18.95
CA ARG A 56 -0.59 -1.39 -19.31
C ARG A 56 -0.33 -0.51 -18.10
N VAL A 57 -1.05 -0.73 -17.00
CA VAL A 57 -0.84 0.02 -15.74
C VAL A 57 0.54 -0.28 -15.14
N TYR A 58 1.01 -1.52 -15.22
CA TYR A 58 2.36 -1.86 -14.78
C TYR A 58 3.44 -1.11 -15.57
N GLU A 59 3.25 -0.93 -16.87
CA GLU A 59 4.19 -0.19 -17.73
C GLU A 59 4.26 1.32 -17.39
N THR A 60 3.24 1.89 -16.75
CA THR A 60 3.25 3.28 -16.28
C THR A 60 3.94 3.46 -14.93
N LEU A 61 4.24 2.38 -14.21
CA LEU A 61 5.01 2.47 -12.97
C LEU A 61 6.43 2.94 -13.25
N ASP A 62 6.96 3.74 -12.32
CA ASP A 62 8.35 4.14 -12.35
C ASP A 62 9.30 2.91 -12.35
N GLY A 63 10.48 3.08 -12.96
CA GLY A 63 11.48 2.02 -13.09
C GLY A 63 11.86 1.41 -11.74
N GLU A 64 12.07 2.23 -10.71
CA GLU A 64 12.44 1.75 -9.37
C GLU A 64 11.29 0.94 -8.73
N CYS A 65 10.06 1.41 -8.90
CA CYS A 65 8.86 0.72 -8.41
C CYS A 65 8.67 -0.64 -9.10
N ARG A 66 8.91 -0.72 -10.41
CA ARG A 66 8.86 -1.99 -11.15
C ARG A 66 9.91 -2.97 -10.66
N THR A 67 11.14 -2.52 -10.42
CA THR A 67 12.21 -3.36 -9.85
C THR A 67 11.80 -3.94 -8.51
N LEU A 68 11.27 -3.11 -7.60
CA LEU A 68 10.79 -3.57 -6.28
C LEU A 68 9.69 -4.64 -6.40
N VAL A 69 8.71 -4.44 -7.29
CA VAL A 69 7.63 -5.41 -7.52
C VAL A 69 8.19 -6.73 -8.06
N VAL A 70 9.15 -6.69 -8.99
CA VAL A 70 9.75 -7.90 -9.59
C VAL A 70 10.59 -8.67 -8.57
N GLU A 71 11.45 -7.98 -7.80
CA GLU A 71 12.22 -8.61 -6.73
C GLU A 71 11.31 -9.28 -5.71
N ARG A 72 10.20 -8.63 -5.35
CA ARG A 72 9.24 -9.21 -4.41
C ARG A 72 8.47 -10.39 -5.02
N ALA A 73 8.00 -10.26 -6.25
CA ALA A 73 7.26 -11.32 -6.95
C ALA A 73 8.13 -12.57 -7.14
N THR A 74 9.40 -12.40 -7.51
CA THR A 74 10.36 -13.51 -7.65
C THR A 74 10.62 -14.18 -6.31
N PHE A 75 10.85 -13.41 -5.23
CA PHE A 75 10.97 -13.96 -3.88
C PHE A 75 9.74 -14.79 -3.47
N LEU A 76 8.54 -14.25 -3.66
CA LEU A 76 7.29 -14.94 -3.31
C LEU A 76 7.05 -16.19 -4.18
N ALA A 77 7.35 -16.13 -5.47
CA ALA A 77 7.24 -17.28 -6.37
C ALA A 77 8.17 -18.42 -5.93
N HIS A 78 9.42 -18.09 -5.58
CA HIS A 78 10.37 -19.07 -5.07
C HIS A 78 9.92 -19.67 -3.73
N ALA A 79 9.39 -18.86 -2.82
CA ALA A 79 8.84 -19.33 -1.55
C ALA A 79 7.66 -20.30 -1.78
N GLU A 80 6.73 -19.97 -2.67
CA GLU A 80 5.57 -20.83 -2.96
C GLU A 80 5.98 -22.17 -3.61
N VAL A 81 6.98 -22.16 -4.50
CA VAL A 81 7.53 -23.39 -5.08
C VAL A 81 8.24 -24.23 -4.01
N ALA A 82 8.96 -23.60 -3.08
CA ALA A 82 9.63 -24.30 -1.99
C ALA A 82 8.62 -24.96 -1.04
N GLU A 83 7.53 -24.27 -0.69
CA GLU A 83 6.45 -24.81 0.15
C GLU A 83 5.75 -26.01 -0.51
N ARG A 84 5.51 -25.96 -1.83
CA ARG A 84 4.94 -27.10 -2.57
C ARG A 84 5.86 -28.31 -2.65
N ARG A 85 7.17 -28.09 -2.58
CA ARG A 85 8.18 -29.14 -2.63
C ARG A 85 8.49 -29.70 -1.25
N ALA A 86 8.18 -28.97 -0.18
CA ALA A 86 8.34 -29.46 1.18
C ALA A 86 7.39 -30.65 1.39
N PRO A 87 7.89 -31.84 1.79
CA PRO A 87 7.01 -32.91 2.21
C PRO A 87 6.18 -32.43 3.41
N PRO A 88 4.90 -32.79 3.52
CA PRO A 88 4.10 -32.43 4.69
C PRO A 88 4.81 -33.03 5.91
N ALA A 89 5.35 -32.16 6.76
CA ALA A 89 5.84 -32.58 8.07
C ALA A 89 4.61 -33.08 8.82
N GLU A 90 4.49 -34.40 8.89
CA GLU A 90 3.57 -35.06 9.79
C GLU A 90 3.77 -34.42 11.17
N VAL A 91 2.65 -33.92 11.71
CA VAL A 91 2.48 -33.63 13.13
C VAL A 91 2.75 -34.92 13.90
N ALA A 92 4.02 -35.18 14.21
CA ALA A 92 4.43 -36.09 15.27
C ALA A 92 4.30 -35.32 16.59
N ASP A 93 3.05 -35.13 17.02
CA ASP A 93 2.77 -34.80 18.40
C ASP A 93 2.78 -36.11 19.21
N GLU A 94 3.60 -36.08 20.27
CA GLU A 94 3.51 -36.92 21.47
C GLU A 94 3.87 -38.42 21.38
N VAL A 95 5.11 -38.79 21.73
CA VAL A 95 5.34 -39.79 22.83
C VAL A 95 6.76 -39.68 23.45
N VAL A 96 6.79 -39.68 24.78
CA VAL A 96 7.86 -40.10 25.71
C VAL A 96 9.02 -39.12 25.99
N ALA A 97 8.77 -38.27 26.98
CA ALA A 97 9.75 -38.03 28.03
C ALA A 97 10.17 -39.34 28.70
N ASP A 98 11.43 -39.38 29.13
CA ASP A 98 12.13 -40.35 29.96
C ASP A 98 13.02 -41.42 29.30
N ALA A 99 14.32 -41.21 29.54
CA ALA A 99 15.27 -42.13 30.17
C ALA A 99 16.41 -42.66 29.28
N LEU A 100 17.56 -41.98 29.38
CA LEU A 100 18.78 -42.63 29.89
C LEU A 100 19.83 -41.58 30.27
N ALA A 101 19.82 -41.27 31.57
CA ALA A 101 20.97 -40.76 32.28
C ALA A 101 22.10 -41.81 32.25
N ALA A 102 23.29 -41.42 31.82
CA ALA A 102 24.57 -41.88 32.37
C ALA A 102 25.74 -41.13 31.72
N ALA A 103 26.28 -40.11 32.41
CA ALA A 103 27.68 -40.07 32.87
C ALA A 103 28.22 -38.63 33.08
N ALA A 104 28.65 -38.37 34.34
CA ALA A 104 29.60 -37.35 34.82
C ALA A 104 29.16 -35.87 34.70
N GLY A 105 29.10 -35.03 35.74
CA GLY A 105 29.58 -35.02 37.13
C GLY A 105 29.33 -33.58 37.65
N PRO A 106 29.38 -33.32 38.97
CA PRO A 106 28.83 -32.09 39.55
C PRO A 106 29.85 -30.95 39.53
N GLN A 107 29.40 -29.71 39.31
CA GLN A 107 29.79 -28.54 40.14
C GLN A 107 29.17 -27.23 39.61
N SER A 108 28.37 -26.62 40.47
CA SER A 108 28.00 -25.22 40.41
C SER A 108 29.10 -24.41 41.13
N PRO A 109 29.56 -23.27 40.59
CA PRO A 109 30.02 -22.20 41.45
C PRO A 109 29.23 -20.90 41.25
N ALA A 110 28.99 -20.28 42.40
CA ALA A 110 28.25 -19.05 42.69
C ALA A 110 28.61 -17.83 41.81
N PRO A 111 27.70 -16.84 41.72
CA PRO A 111 28.02 -15.52 41.16
C PRO A 111 28.95 -14.72 42.10
N PRO A 112 29.93 -13.96 41.59
CA PRO A 112 30.79 -13.14 42.43
C PRO A 112 30.03 -11.90 42.96
N PRO A 113 30.10 -11.61 44.26
CA PRO A 113 29.68 -10.33 44.83
C PRO A 113 30.86 -9.35 44.86
N GLY A 114 30.70 -8.22 44.19
CA GLY A 114 31.59 -7.06 44.28
C GLY A 114 30.79 -5.80 43.96
N LEU A 115 30.20 -5.18 44.98
CA LEU A 115 30.71 -3.97 45.63
C LEU A 115 30.98 -2.80 44.66
N ARG A 116 30.17 -1.76 44.86
CA ARG A 116 30.63 -0.40 45.22
C ARG A 116 30.33 0.69 44.19
N GLY A 117 29.27 1.43 44.49
CA GLY A 117 29.37 2.89 44.54
C GLY A 117 28.96 3.64 43.29
N GLY A 118 28.31 4.76 43.52
CA GLY A 118 28.39 5.91 42.62
C GLY A 118 27.15 6.12 41.77
N ARG A 119 26.36 7.10 42.19
CA ARG A 119 25.48 7.88 41.33
C ARG A 119 26.10 8.10 39.95
N ALA A 120 25.40 7.65 38.92
CA ALA A 120 25.44 8.31 37.62
C ALA A 120 24.01 8.26 37.07
N MET A 121 23.33 9.41 37.19
CA MET A 121 22.27 9.79 36.26
C MET A 121 22.74 9.41 34.85
N ARG A 122 22.05 8.46 34.23
CA ARG A 122 22.10 8.34 32.77
C ARG A 122 20.97 9.21 32.24
N PRO A 123 21.22 10.39 31.65
CA PRO A 123 20.18 11.14 30.98
C PRO A 123 19.69 10.27 29.82
N ALA A 124 18.45 9.80 29.88
CA ALA A 124 17.78 9.24 28.72
C ALA A 124 17.48 10.40 27.77
N THR A 125 18.50 10.82 27.03
CA THR A 125 18.43 11.79 25.95
C THR A 125 17.51 11.24 24.86
N GLY A 126 16.29 11.76 24.83
CA GLY A 126 15.94 12.66 23.73
C GLY A 126 15.15 12.11 22.56
N PHE A 127 14.60 10.89 22.59
CA PHE A 127 13.70 10.46 21.51
C PHE A 127 12.46 9.67 21.99
N LEU A 128 12.66 8.60 22.77
CA LEU A 128 11.54 7.78 23.27
C LEU A 128 10.68 8.50 24.32
N ALA A 129 11.28 9.42 25.09
CA ALA A 129 10.53 10.28 26.01
C ALA A 129 9.66 11.32 25.28
N ALA A 130 10.09 11.79 24.09
CA ALA A 130 9.32 12.74 23.29
C ALA A 130 8.07 12.07 22.66
N LEU A 131 8.19 10.82 22.23
CA LEU A 131 7.07 10.08 21.63
C LEU A 131 5.95 9.75 22.63
N ASN A 132 6.29 9.52 23.91
CA ASN A 132 5.28 9.28 24.95
C ASN A 132 4.54 10.55 25.39
N GLY A 133 5.09 11.76 25.15
CA GLY A 133 4.40 13.02 25.42
C GLY A 133 3.32 13.38 24.39
N VAL A 134 3.51 13.00 23.12
CA VAL A 134 2.60 13.38 22.02
C VAL A 134 1.24 12.69 22.12
N ARG A 135 1.15 11.51 22.74
CA ARG A 135 -0.13 10.79 22.89
C ARG A 135 -1.08 11.41 23.93
N HIS A 136 -0.62 12.29 24.80
CA HIS A 136 -1.45 12.92 25.85
C HIS A 136 -1.94 14.35 25.54
N ALA A 137 -1.50 14.97 24.45
CA ALA A 137 -1.93 16.33 24.07
C ALA A 137 -3.16 16.37 23.14
N ALA A 138 -3.68 15.23 22.68
CA ALA A 138 -4.84 15.14 21.78
C ALA A 138 -6.20 15.12 22.52
N ARG A 139 -6.28 15.69 23.72
CA ARG A 139 -7.56 15.96 24.43
C ARG A 139 -7.65 17.44 24.78
N VAL A 140 -7.68 18.27 23.75
CA VAL A 140 -8.22 19.63 23.83
C VAL A 140 -9.49 19.63 22.98
N PRO A 141 -10.69 19.82 23.56
CA PRO A 141 -11.90 19.99 22.78
C PRO A 141 -11.79 21.28 21.96
N PRO A 142 -12.19 21.29 20.68
CA PRO A 142 -12.14 22.49 19.86
C PRO A 142 -13.13 23.56 20.38
N PRO A 143 -12.79 24.85 20.28
CA PRO A 143 -13.77 25.92 20.48
C PRO A 143 -14.91 25.80 19.45
N ALA A 144 -16.12 26.13 19.89
CA ALA A 144 -17.39 25.89 19.22
C ALA A 144 -17.71 26.80 18.01
N ASP A 145 -16.70 27.19 17.24
CA ASP A 145 -16.87 27.91 15.97
C ASP A 145 -16.02 27.22 14.90
N GLY A 146 -16.66 26.26 14.22
CA GLY A 146 -16.04 25.54 13.11
C GLY A 146 -15.69 26.50 11.97
N PRO A 147 -14.48 26.41 11.37
CA PRO A 147 -14.15 27.18 10.19
C PRO A 147 -15.16 26.85 9.07
N PRO A 148 -15.58 27.83 8.25
CA PRO A 148 -16.53 27.60 7.18
C PRO A 148 -16.05 26.42 6.33
N ASP A 149 -16.95 25.47 6.08
CA ASP A 149 -16.68 24.23 5.36
C ASP A 149 -15.78 24.52 4.16
N SER A 150 -14.52 24.09 4.24
CA SER A 150 -13.52 24.37 3.20
C SER A 150 -13.98 23.92 1.82
N ARG A 151 -14.90 22.94 1.79
CA ARG A 151 -15.61 22.48 0.60
C ARG A 151 -16.55 23.53 0.01
N VAL A 152 -17.31 24.25 0.82
CA VAL A 152 -18.20 25.32 0.37
C VAL A 152 -17.38 26.49 -0.16
N THR A 153 -16.32 26.89 0.54
CA THR A 153 -15.41 27.95 0.07
C THR A 153 -14.68 27.56 -1.22
N ALA A 154 -14.19 26.32 -1.33
CA ALA A 154 -13.56 25.82 -2.55
C ALA A 154 -14.55 25.77 -3.72
N LYS A 155 -15.79 25.34 -3.48
CA LYS A 155 -16.86 25.33 -4.49
C LYS A 155 -17.19 26.74 -4.97
N SER A 156 -17.33 27.71 -4.06
CA SER A 156 -17.59 29.11 -4.43
C SER A 156 -16.45 29.71 -5.27
N ARG A 157 -15.18 29.42 -4.93
CA ARG A 157 -14.03 29.85 -5.73
C ARG A 157 -14.00 29.22 -7.12
N LEU A 158 -14.36 27.94 -7.23
CA LEU A 158 -14.44 27.25 -8.51
C LEU A 158 -15.54 27.84 -9.40
N MET A 159 -16.73 28.09 -8.83
CA MET A 159 -17.84 28.70 -9.58
C MET A 159 -17.47 30.09 -10.10
N ALA A 160 -16.83 30.92 -9.27
CA ALA A 160 -16.36 32.25 -9.67
C ALA A 160 -15.33 32.18 -10.81
N ALA A 161 -14.35 31.27 -10.73
CA ALA A 161 -13.34 31.10 -11.78
C ALA A 161 -13.95 30.59 -13.11
N VAL A 162 -15.01 29.77 -13.04
CA VAL A 162 -15.73 29.28 -14.23
C VAL A 162 -16.54 30.42 -14.88
N GLU A 163 -17.19 31.27 -14.09
CA GLU A 163 -17.90 32.45 -14.57
C GLU A 163 -16.94 33.44 -15.22
N GLU A 164 -15.80 33.75 -14.59
CA GLU A 164 -14.76 34.62 -15.16
C GLU A 164 -14.22 34.08 -16.50
N ARG A 165 -14.03 32.76 -16.62
CA ARG A 165 -13.61 32.14 -17.89
C ARG A 165 -14.68 32.26 -18.96
N ARG A 166 -15.97 32.09 -18.61
CA ARG A 166 -17.09 32.24 -19.54
C ARG A 166 -17.24 33.67 -20.03
N GLU A 167 -17.09 34.65 -19.13
CA GLU A 167 -17.12 36.08 -19.46
C GLU A 167 -15.94 36.47 -20.36
N ASN A 168 -14.74 35.97 -20.08
CA ASN A 168 -13.57 36.23 -20.91
C ASN A 168 -13.69 35.61 -22.31
N ASP A 169 -14.20 34.37 -22.41
CA ASP A 169 -14.47 33.71 -23.69
C ASP A 169 -15.56 34.47 -24.50
N GLN A 170 -16.59 34.99 -23.82
CA GLN A 170 -17.63 35.79 -24.45
C GLN A 170 -17.11 37.16 -24.91
N ALA A 171 -16.32 37.84 -24.08
CA ALA A 171 -15.68 39.10 -24.43
C ALA A 171 -14.67 38.94 -25.59
N LEU A 172 -13.99 37.79 -25.66
CA LEU A 172 -13.13 37.46 -26.80
C LEU A 172 -13.95 37.31 -28.09
N ARG A 173 -15.11 36.63 -28.02
CA ARG A 173 -16.03 36.45 -29.16
C ARG A 173 -16.63 37.77 -29.65
N ASP A 174 -17.02 38.63 -28.72
CA ASP A 174 -17.57 39.96 -29.03
C ASP A 174 -16.50 40.88 -29.66
N ARG A 175 -15.22 40.72 -29.27
CA ARG A 175 -14.08 41.43 -29.88
C ARG A 175 -13.60 40.84 -31.20
N SER A 176 -13.73 39.53 -31.39
CA SER A 176 -13.35 38.86 -32.65
C SER A 176 -14.39 39.00 -33.75
N GLY A 177 -15.58 39.54 -33.45
CA GLY A 177 -16.61 39.84 -34.45
C GLY A 177 -17.13 38.60 -35.18
N GLU A 178 -17.02 37.42 -34.55
CA GLU A 178 -17.45 36.16 -35.15
C GLU A 178 -18.97 36.02 -34.98
N PRO A 179 -19.77 36.01 -36.06
CA PRO A 179 -21.20 35.86 -35.94
C PRO A 179 -21.51 34.47 -35.37
N ALA A 180 -22.47 34.42 -34.45
CA ALA A 180 -22.98 33.18 -33.86
C ALA A 180 -23.23 32.13 -34.96
N PRO A 181 -22.92 30.84 -34.73
CA PRO A 181 -23.20 29.81 -35.71
C PRO A 181 -24.70 29.83 -36.00
N ASN A 182 -25.02 29.99 -37.29
CA ASN A 182 -26.36 29.88 -37.84
C ASN A 182 -27.09 28.73 -37.15
N ALA A 183 -28.11 29.06 -36.38
CA ALA A 183 -29.18 28.11 -36.09
C ALA A 183 -29.90 27.87 -37.41
N ASP A 184 -29.34 26.98 -38.22
CA ASP A 184 -29.97 26.54 -39.46
C ASP A 184 -31.31 25.90 -39.12
N ARG A 185 -32.35 26.58 -39.58
CA ARG A 185 -33.68 26.07 -39.85
C ARG A 185 -33.60 24.66 -40.43
N HIS A 186 -34.13 23.69 -39.70
CA HIS A 186 -34.75 22.53 -40.29
C HIS A 186 -36.12 22.27 -39.64
N GLY A 187 -37.16 22.35 -40.48
CA GLY A 187 -38.48 21.75 -40.26
C GLY A 187 -39.46 22.55 -39.42
#